data_AF-A0A0K2RXT0-F1
#
_entry.id   AF-A0A0K2RXT0-F1
#
_cell.length_a   1.000
_cell.length_b   1.000
_cell.length_c   1.000
_cell.angle_alpha   90.00
_cell.angle_beta   90.00
_cell.angle_gamma   90.00
#
_symmetry.space_group_name_H-M   'P 1'
#
loop_
_entity.id
_entity.type
_entity.pdbx_description
1 polymer ?
#
loop_
_entity_poly.entity_id
_entity_poly.type
_entity_poly.pdbx_seq_one_letter_code
_entity_poly.pdbx_strand_id
1 'polypeptide(L)'
;MGLTYPIDIDAWAAWQKRQNTLRWAKTEARQLVNRLRGGTAEQEGPVGGVLYTRGAVSRVLIVLDSFSPTSRNSLLEPLKYLENVGVALWVPEDASEYLNGQYATERYSRDAWTKQEVTGNQLQELLPGVRVVLSLGHYLARGAAAYEFSRAIGAEYWVVQHGLLVPQAPPLPVGCTLLAFSEADAQFWVSGRRDVTTHAVGSQLLYLAAQKAAGAEAQKQNDLEPIFLGQMHGAELPRASFAYASHSFLKKFGGVYRPHPSEKDKLSVLTHQLWEKEGIRIDRSGTPLNEVPNPVVSIFSTGVLEAAIRGIPAWVYHPAPPAWLVEFWDRYGMNQWGQEPTPAPVQPNKEPAQRIAELMIETLEA
;
A
#
# COMPACT_ATOMS: atom_id res chain seq x y z
N MET A 1 3.59 -11.41 17.85
CA MET A 1 3.70 -10.00 18.32
C MET A 1 2.64 -9.11 17.67
N GLY A 2 2.49 -7.85 18.11
CA GLY A 2 1.66 -6.83 17.47
C GLY A 2 2.50 -5.62 17.02
N LEU A 3 1.86 -4.47 16.84
CA LEU A 3 2.53 -3.21 16.50
C LEU A 3 3.41 -2.69 17.65
N THR A 4 4.52 -2.05 17.29
CA THR A 4 5.38 -1.27 18.19
C THR A 4 4.66 -0.02 18.70
N TYR A 5 3.84 0.60 17.85
CA TYR A 5 3.06 1.80 18.15
C TYR A 5 1.57 1.50 17.88
N PRO A 6 0.86 0.78 18.77
CA PRO A 6 -0.51 0.33 18.49
C PRO A 6 -1.55 1.47 18.55
N ILE A 7 -1.24 2.58 19.23
CA ILE A 7 -2.14 3.72 19.45
C ILE A 7 -1.44 5.06 19.12
N ASP A 8 -0.17 5.19 19.47
CA ASP A 8 0.56 6.47 19.42
C ASP A 8 1.07 6.81 18.00
N ILE A 9 0.23 7.53 17.24
CA ILE A 9 0.57 7.97 15.88
C ILE A 9 1.73 8.97 15.87
N ASP A 10 1.88 9.78 16.92
CA ASP A 10 2.95 10.79 16.99
C ASP A 10 4.30 10.12 17.23
N ALA A 11 4.37 9.13 18.12
CA ALA A 11 5.56 8.32 18.31
C ALA A 11 5.93 7.53 17.05
N TRP A 12 4.92 6.99 16.34
CA TRP A 12 5.13 6.36 15.04
C TRP A 12 5.70 7.34 14.01
N ALA A 13 5.10 8.53 13.87
CA ALA A 13 5.57 9.56 12.95
C ALA A 13 6.98 10.04 13.29
N ALA A 14 7.30 10.22 14.58
CA ALA A 14 8.65 10.56 15.04
C ALA A 14 9.66 9.46 14.69
N TRP A 15 9.29 8.19 14.87
CA TRP A 15 10.10 7.06 14.42
C TRP A 15 10.32 7.07 12.90
N GLN A 16 9.25 7.24 12.11
CA GLN A 16 9.33 7.25 10.65
C GLN A 16 10.18 8.40 10.11
N LYS A 17 10.11 9.58 10.75
CA LYS A 17 10.96 10.74 10.46
C LYS A 17 12.44 10.44 10.74
N ARG A 18 12.76 9.75 11.84
CA ARG A 18 14.13 9.36 12.19
C ARG A 18 14.75 8.41 11.16
N GLN A 19 13.99 7.45 10.62
CA GLN A 19 14.48 6.53 9.58
C GLN A 19 14.76 7.25 8.25
N ASN A 20 14.03 8.33 7.97
CA ASN A 20 14.12 9.10 6.72
C ASN A 20 14.87 10.44 6.90
N THR A 21 15.75 10.56 7.89
CA THR A 21 16.45 11.80 8.29
C THR A 21 17.03 12.60 7.13
N LEU A 22 17.67 11.94 6.14
CA LEU A 22 18.22 12.59 4.95
C LEU A 22 17.16 13.14 3.97
N ARG A 23 15.97 12.51 3.91
CA ARG A 23 14.85 12.96 3.08
C ARG A 23 14.12 14.13 3.73
N TRP A 24 13.94 14.09 5.06
CA TRP A 24 13.32 15.17 5.83
C TRP A 24 14.22 16.39 5.99
N ALA A 25 15.53 16.21 6.21
CA ALA A 25 16.48 17.33 6.24
C ALA A 25 16.50 18.12 4.91
N LYS A 26 16.25 17.46 3.77
CA LYS A 26 16.09 18.13 2.47
C LYS A 26 14.78 18.91 2.35
N THR A 27 13.68 18.39 2.93
CA THR A 27 12.39 19.09 2.97
C THR A 27 12.47 20.32 3.87
N GLU A 28 13.04 20.17 5.07
CA GLU A 28 13.29 21.27 6.01
C GLU A 28 14.23 22.33 5.43
N ALA A 29 15.33 21.92 4.77
CA ALA A 29 16.23 22.84 4.11
C ALA A 29 15.56 23.57 2.93
N ARG A 30 14.67 22.90 2.16
CA ARG A 30 13.86 23.56 1.13
C ARG A 30 12.88 24.56 1.73
N GLN A 31 12.21 24.21 2.83
CA GLN A 31 11.31 25.10 3.54
C GLN A 31 12.04 26.30 4.14
N LEU A 32 13.29 26.12 4.61
CA LEU A 32 14.14 27.20 5.09
C LEU A 32 14.60 28.12 3.94
N VAL A 33 15.00 27.56 2.80
CA VAL A 33 15.39 28.31 1.61
C VAL A 33 14.20 29.08 1.02
N ASN A 34 13.00 28.50 1.03
CA ASN A 34 11.77 29.18 0.61
C ASN A 34 11.41 30.34 1.55
N ARG A 35 11.57 30.17 2.87
CA ARG A 35 11.42 31.24 3.87
C ARG A 35 12.42 32.38 3.67
N LEU A 36 13.68 32.06 3.35
CA LEU A 36 14.74 33.05 3.11
C LEU A 36 14.58 33.82 1.79
N ARG A 37 13.84 33.27 0.82
CA ARG A 37 13.56 33.91 -0.49
C ARG A 37 12.34 34.84 -0.49
N GLY A 38 11.78 35.16 0.67
CA GLY A 38 10.59 36.03 0.77
C GLY A 38 9.31 35.37 0.25
N GLY A 39 9.30 34.06 0.02
CA GLY A 39 8.06 33.31 -0.08
C GLY A 39 7.38 33.39 1.29
N THR A 40 6.08 33.66 1.31
CA THR A 40 5.28 33.43 2.52
C THR A 40 5.68 32.07 3.05
N ALA A 41 6.10 32.00 4.32
CA ALA A 41 6.19 30.72 5.00
C ALA A 41 4.86 30.03 4.70
N GLU A 42 4.88 28.88 4.03
CA GLU A 42 3.75 27.97 4.08
C GLU A 42 3.56 27.67 5.57
N GLN A 43 2.78 28.50 6.25
CA GLN A 43 1.91 27.99 7.30
C GLN A 43 1.25 26.78 6.67
N GLU A 44 1.39 25.60 7.27
CA GLU A 44 0.82 24.35 6.77
C GLU A 44 -0.65 24.60 6.42
N GLY A 45 -0.90 24.91 5.15
CA GLY A 45 -2.23 25.21 4.68
C GLY A 45 -3.08 23.96 4.80
N PRO A 46 -4.40 24.08 4.91
CA PRO A 46 -5.26 22.92 4.96
C PRO A 46 -4.99 22.03 3.74
N VAL A 47 -4.87 20.73 3.97
CA VAL A 47 -4.51 19.75 2.93
C VAL A 47 -5.44 19.91 1.74
N GLY A 48 -4.88 20.14 0.55
CA GLY A 48 -5.61 20.32 -0.70
C GLY A 48 -5.75 19.02 -1.50
N GLY A 49 -6.75 19.00 -2.39
CA GLY A 49 -6.93 17.94 -3.36
C GLY A 49 -8.04 18.24 -4.35
N VAL A 50 -8.22 17.35 -5.31
CA VAL A 50 -9.32 17.41 -6.26
C VAL A 50 -10.46 16.56 -5.73
N LEU A 51 -11.64 17.16 -5.61
CA LEU A 51 -12.88 16.48 -5.24
C LEU A 51 -13.67 16.15 -6.51
N TYR A 52 -13.99 14.88 -6.67
CA TYR A 52 -14.96 14.40 -7.65
C TYR A 52 -16.22 13.97 -6.93
N THR A 53 -17.40 14.34 -7.43
CA THR A 53 -18.67 13.84 -6.89
C THR A 53 -19.57 13.28 -7.98
N ARG A 54 -20.29 12.21 -7.64
CA ARG A 54 -21.26 11.52 -8.49
C ARG A 54 -22.52 11.22 -7.70
N GLY A 55 -23.68 11.42 -8.36
CA GLY A 55 -24.99 11.30 -7.73
C GLY A 55 -25.39 12.58 -6.98
N ALA A 56 -26.69 12.72 -6.67
CA ALA A 56 -27.23 13.93 -6.08
C ALA A 56 -26.76 14.17 -4.63
N VAL A 57 -26.57 13.10 -3.87
CA VAL A 57 -26.09 13.16 -2.47
C VAL A 57 -25.00 12.10 -2.29
N SER A 58 -23.78 12.55 -1.99
CA SER A 58 -22.67 11.64 -1.69
C SER A 58 -22.85 11.03 -0.31
N ARG A 59 -22.90 9.70 -0.23
CA ARG A 59 -22.99 8.91 1.01
C ARG A 59 -21.66 8.27 1.40
N VAL A 60 -20.80 8.03 0.42
CA VAL A 60 -19.45 7.49 0.62
C VAL A 60 -18.43 8.51 0.14
N LEU A 61 -17.38 8.72 0.93
CA LEU A 61 -16.18 9.45 0.52
C LEU A 61 -14.99 8.49 0.46
N ILE A 62 -14.36 8.36 -0.70
CA ILE A 62 -13.11 7.58 -0.86
C ILE A 62 -11.94 8.56 -0.97
N VAL A 63 -10.90 8.33 -0.18
CA VAL A 63 -9.79 9.26 0.00
C VAL A 63 -8.48 8.61 -0.40
N LEU A 64 -7.80 9.22 -1.37
CA LEU A 64 -6.51 8.76 -1.85
C LEU A 64 -5.44 9.80 -1.52
N ASP A 65 -4.29 9.34 -1.04
CA ASP A 65 -3.10 10.17 -0.87
C ASP A 65 -2.11 10.04 -2.03
N SER A 66 -2.24 8.97 -2.82
CA SER A 66 -1.45 8.71 -4.02
C SER A 66 -2.19 7.81 -5.01
N PHE A 67 -1.77 7.82 -6.27
CA PHE A 67 -2.22 6.88 -7.29
C PHE A 67 -1.29 5.66 -7.44
N SER A 68 -0.58 5.27 -6.37
CA SER A 68 0.20 4.04 -6.39
C SER A 68 -0.68 2.83 -6.77
N PRO A 69 -0.15 1.78 -7.42
CA PRO A 69 -0.94 0.62 -7.80
C PRO A 69 -1.72 0.01 -6.63
N THR A 70 -1.12 -0.08 -5.44
CA THR A 70 -1.79 -0.62 -4.24
C THR A 70 -2.89 0.31 -3.75
N SER A 71 -2.69 1.64 -3.79
CA SER A 71 -3.74 2.61 -3.44
C SER A 71 -4.93 2.52 -4.39
N ARG A 72 -4.69 2.48 -5.71
CA ARG A 72 -5.76 2.39 -6.70
C ARG A 72 -6.53 1.08 -6.59
N ASN A 73 -5.84 -0.05 -6.51
CA ASN A 73 -6.49 -1.35 -6.38
C ASN A 73 -7.31 -1.45 -5.09
N SER A 74 -6.83 -0.91 -3.97
CA SER A 74 -7.53 -1.06 -2.68
C SER A 74 -8.72 -0.11 -2.51
N LEU A 75 -8.67 1.08 -3.13
CA LEU A 75 -9.66 2.13 -2.89
C LEU A 75 -10.60 2.39 -4.07
N LEU A 76 -10.17 2.18 -5.32
CA LEU A 76 -10.99 2.49 -6.51
C LEU A 76 -11.73 1.27 -7.07
N GLU A 77 -11.22 0.05 -6.87
CA GLU A 77 -11.92 -1.17 -7.31
C GLU A 77 -13.34 -1.32 -6.73
N PRO A 78 -13.63 -0.94 -5.46
CA PRO A 78 -15.00 -0.98 -4.93
C PRO A 78 -16.02 -0.13 -5.72
N LEU A 79 -15.57 0.89 -6.47
CA LEU A 79 -16.46 1.74 -7.27
C LEU A 79 -17.30 0.97 -8.29
N LYS A 80 -16.79 -0.17 -8.76
CA LYS A 80 -17.47 -1.07 -9.69
C LYS A 80 -18.81 -1.60 -9.16
N TYR A 81 -18.97 -1.61 -7.83
CA TYR A 81 -20.12 -2.19 -7.15
C TYR A 81 -20.99 -1.14 -6.44
N LEU A 82 -20.65 0.15 -6.55
CA LEU A 82 -21.34 1.28 -5.91
C LEU A 82 -22.21 2.07 -6.91
N GLU A 83 -22.93 1.38 -7.79
CA GLU A 83 -23.73 2.00 -8.86
C GLU A 83 -25.00 2.72 -8.38
N ASN A 84 -25.52 2.35 -7.21
CA ASN A 84 -26.73 2.96 -6.63
C ASN A 84 -26.43 3.91 -5.48
N VAL A 85 -25.14 4.17 -5.22
CA VAL A 85 -24.68 4.98 -4.10
C VAL A 85 -24.05 6.25 -4.65
N GLY A 86 -24.43 7.40 -4.11
CA GLY A 86 -23.72 8.65 -4.40
C GLY A 86 -22.33 8.61 -3.77
N VAL A 87 -21.29 8.90 -4.56
CA VAL A 87 -19.89 8.74 -4.15
C VAL A 87 -19.13 10.04 -4.40
N ALA A 88 -18.29 10.39 -3.43
CA ALA A 88 -17.25 11.40 -3.55
C ALA A 88 -15.86 10.74 -3.57
N LEU A 89 -14.94 11.29 -4.36
CA LEU A 89 -13.53 10.94 -4.34
C LEU A 89 -12.72 12.18 -4.01
N TRP A 90 -11.84 12.10 -3.02
CA TRP A 90 -10.89 13.16 -2.74
C TRP A 90 -9.45 12.66 -2.94
N VAL A 91 -8.79 13.23 -3.93
CA VAL A 91 -7.54 12.70 -4.52
C VAL A 91 -6.45 13.76 -4.59
N PRO A 92 -5.16 13.38 -4.73
CA PRO A 92 -4.05 14.33 -4.73
C PRO A 92 -3.97 15.25 -5.94
N GLU A 93 -4.39 14.74 -7.09
CA GLU A 93 -4.28 15.36 -8.40
C GLU A 93 -5.40 14.85 -9.30
N ASP A 94 -5.47 15.30 -10.55
CA ASP A 94 -6.54 14.90 -11.46
C ASP A 94 -6.63 13.37 -11.62
N ALA A 95 -7.81 12.81 -11.36
CA ALA A 95 -8.10 11.39 -11.47
C ALA A 95 -8.79 11.01 -12.78
N SER A 96 -8.92 11.93 -13.75
CA SER A 96 -9.82 11.73 -14.90
C SER A 96 -9.48 10.49 -15.72
N GLU A 97 -8.19 10.12 -15.81
CA GLU A 97 -7.74 8.91 -16.49
C GLU A 97 -8.27 7.61 -15.84
N TYR A 98 -8.47 7.61 -14.51
CA TYR A 98 -8.95 6.45 -13.77
C TYR A 98 -10.48 6.35 -13.83
N LEU A 99 -11.18 7.47 -13.94
CA LEU A 99 -12.65 7.52 -13.97
C LEU A 99 -13.27 7.21 -15.33
N ASN A 100 -12.46 7.18 -16.40
CA ASN A 100 -12.90 6.92 -17.77
C ASN A 100 -12.46 5.55 -18.31
N GLY A 101 -12.09 4.62 -17.43
CA GLY A 101 -11.50 3.33 -17.84
C GLY A 101 -11.75 2.22 -16.83
N GLN A 102 -10.67 1.67 -16.26
CA GLN A 102 -10.68 0.45 -15.43
C GLN A 102 -11.72 0.43 -14.28
N TYR A 103 -12.08 1.60 -13.75
CA TYR A 103 -13.00 1.74 -12.60
C TYR A 103 -14.37 2.32 -12.99
N ALA A 104 -14.62 2.55 -14.28
CA ALA A 104 -15.92 2.98 -14.77
C ALA A 104 -16.93 1.82 -14.70
N THR A 105 -18.19 2.15 -14.48
CA THR A 105 -19.33 1.22 -14.53
C THR A 105 -20.15 1.51 -15.78
N GLU A 106 -20.95 0.54 -16.27
CA GLU A 106 -21.85 0.77 -17.42
C GLU A 106 -22.73 2.01 -17.23
N ARG A 107 -23.17 2.24 -15.99
CA ARG A 107 -24.04 3.37 -15.61
C ARG A 107 -23.36 4.73 -15.57
N TYR A 108 -22.03 4.78 -15.40
CA TYR A 108 -21.35 6.03 -15.07
C TYR A 108 -20.02 6.14 -15.81
N SER A 109 -20.02 7.00 -16.85
CA SER A 109 -18.80 7.51 -17.49
C SER A 109 -18.23 8.69 -16.70
N ARG A 110 -17.11 9.26 -17.18
CA ARG A 110 -16.53 10.50 -16.60
C ARG A 110 -17.49 11.68 -16.57
N ASP A 111 -18.43 11.77 -17.51
CA ASP A 111 -19.37 12.89 -17.59
C ASP A 111 -20.39 12.89 -16.43
N ALA A 112 -20.51 11.77 -15.72
CA ALA A 112 -21.30 11.68 -14.50
C ALA A 112 -20.64 12.31 -13.26
N TRP A 113 -19.38 12.73 -13.37
CA TRP A 113 -18.60 13.27 -12.26
C TRP A 113 -18.39 14.78 -12.39
N THR A 114 -18.83 15.53 -11.38
CA THR A 114 -18.41 16.93 -11.21
C THR A 114 -17.04 16.98 -10.55
N LYS A 115 -16.23 17.98 -10.89
CA LYS A 115 -14.85 18.16 -10.40
C LYS A 115 -14.69 19.56 -9.82
N GLN A 116 -14.07 19.67 -8.66
CA GLN A 116 -13.65 20.94 -8.06
C GLN A 116 -12.39 20.77 -7.19
N GLU A 117 -11.56 21.79 -7.09
CA GLU A 117 -10.44 21.82 -6.14
C GLU A 117 -10.94 22.24 -4.76
N VAL A 118 -10.54 21.50 -3.73
CA VAL A 118 -10.99 21.73 -2.35
C VAL A 118 -9.88 21.49 -1.35
N THR A 119 -10.04 22.09 -0.18
CA THR A 119 -9.25 21.81 1.02
C THR A 119 -10.04 20.97 2.01
N GLY A 120 -9.36 20.27 2.91
CA GLY A 120 -10.01 19.41 3.92
C GLY A 120 -11.08 20.12 4.75
N ASN A 121 -10.91 21.41 5.04
CA ASN A 121 -11.85 22.21 5.82
C ASN A 121 -13.17 22.48 5.07
N GLN A 122 -13.19 22.36 3.75
CA GLN A 122 -14.40 22.57 2.93
C GLN A 122 -15.25 21.30 2.80
N LEU A 123 -14.74 20.13 3.20
CA LEU A 123 -15.44 18.85 3.06
C LEU A 123 -16.77 18.83 3.83
N GLN A 124 -16.83 19.47 5.00
CA GLN A 124 -18.05 19.51 5.82
C GLN A 124 -19.21 20.21 5.11
N GLU A 125 -18.95 21.33 4.44
CA GLU A 125 -19.96 22.07 3.69
C GLU A 125 -20.38 21.34 2.42
N LEU A 126 -19.41 20.74 1.72
CA LEU A 126 -19.63 20.12 0.40
C LEU A 126 -20.23 18.72 0.48
N LEU A 127 -19.96 17.98 1.56
CA LEU A 127 -20.32 16.56 1.69
C LEU A 127 -21.07 16.24 2.99
N PRO A 128 -22.11 17.00 3.38
CA PRO A 128 -22.80 16.80 4.66
C PRO A 128 -23.56 15.46 4.74
N GLY A 129 -23.81 14.82 3.60
CA GLY A 129 -24.56 13.56 3.51
C GLY A 129 -23.70 12.29 3.68
N VAL A 130 -22.38 12.42 3.82
CA VAL A 130 -21.46 11.28 3.93
C VAL A 130 -21.69 10.53 5.23
N ARG A 131 -21.68 9.21 5.16
CA ARG A 131 -21.84 8.28 6.28
C ARG A 131 -20.66 7.33 6.43
N VAL A 132 -19.92 7.09 5.35
CA VAL A 132 -18.71 6.25 5.34
C VAL A 132 -17.58 6.98 4.63
N VAL A 133 -16.41 7.03 5.28
CA VAL A 133 -15.15 7.52 4.72
C VAL A 133 -14.18 6.36 4.58
N LEU A 134 -13.73 6.05 3.37
CA LEU A 134 -12.76 4.99 3.07
C LEU A 134 -11.38 5.58 2.77
N SER A 135 -10.34 5.13 3.47
CA SER A 135 -8.95 5.55 3.19
C SER A 135 -7.94 4.43 3.48
N LEU A 136 -6.65 4.70 3.22
CA LEU A 136 -5.56 3.81 3.66
C LEU A 136 -5.14 4.04 5.13
N GLY A 137 -5.61 5.11 5.76
CA GLY A 137 -5.37 5.43 7.16
C GLY A 137 -4.99 6.89 7.42
N HIS A 138 -5.22 7.32 8.67
CA HIS A 138 -4.98 8.69 9.14
C HIS A 138 -3.50 9.08 9.31
N TYR A 139 -2.57 8.17 9.02
CA TYR A 139 -1.14 8.45 9.00
C TYR A 139 -0.68 9.13 7.69
N LEU A 140 -1.59 9.30 6.73
CA LEU A 140 -1.40 10.05 5.49
C LEU A 140 -2.14 11.39 5.58
N ALA A 141 -1.70 12.40 4.81
CA ALA A 141 -2.17 13.77 4.97
C ALA A 141 -3.68 13.94 4.69
N ARG A 142 -4.19 13.41 3.57
CA ARG A 142 -5.63 13.45 3.26
C ARG A 142 -6.40 12.46 4.11
N GLY A 143 -5.83 11.29 4.38
CA GLY A 143 -6.38 10.36 5.36
C GLY A 143 -6.65 11.01 6.73
N ALA A 144 -5.72 11.81 7.25
CA ALA A 144 -5.85 12.54 8.51
C ALA A 144 -6.95 13.59 8.46
N ALA A 145 -6.95 14.45 7.42
CA ALA A 145 -7.98 15.46 7.24
C ALA A 145 -9.38 14.83 7.08
N ALA A 146 -9.48 13.71 6.38
CA ALA A 146 -10.72 12.97 6.21
C ALA A 146 -11.20 12.28 7.49
N TYR A 147 -10.26 11.87 8.36
CA TYR A 147 -10.60 11.33 9.68
C TYR A 147 -11.22 12.41 10.56
N GLU A 148 -10.62 13.60 10.63
CA GLU A 148 -11.20 14.73 11.36
C GLU A 148 -12.56 15.15 10.78
N PHE A 149 -12.69 15.19 9.45
CA PHE A 149 -13.97 15.40 8.78
C PHE A 149 -15.02 14.36 9.19
N SER A 150 -14.67 13.06 9.18
CA SER A 150 -15.60 11.99 9.55
C SER A 150 -16.12 12.15 10.98
N ARG A 151 -15.24 12.53 11.91
CA ARG A 151 -15.59 12.80 13.31
C ARG A 151 -16.51 14.02 13.44
N ALA A 152 -16.26 15.07 12.68
CA ALA A 152 -17.04 16.31 12.72
C ALA A 152 -18.51 16.09 12.27
N ILE A 153 -18.76 15.14 11.37
CA ILE A 153 -20.11 14.85 10.85
C ILE A 153 -20.73 13.55 11.41
N GLY A 154 -20.00 12.82 12.27
CA GLY A 154 -20.45 11.54 12.81
C GLY A 154 -20.52 10.40 11.77
N ALA A 155 -19.68 10.46 10.73
CA ALA A 155 -19.52 9.39 9.76
C ALA A 155 -18.54 8.32 10.26
N GLU A 156 -18.71 7.08 9.79
CA GLU A 156 -17.74 6.02 10.03
C GLU A 156 -16.46 6.25 9.24
N TYR A 157 -15.33 5.91 9.84
CA TYR A 157 -14.02 5.97 9.19
C TYR A 157 -13.45 4.57 9.01
N TRP A 158 -13.22 4.19 7.75
CA TRP A 158 -12.81 2.86 7.34
C TRP A 158 -11.40 2.88 6.79
N VAL A 159 -10.57 1.96 7.27
CA VAL A 159 -9.18 1.77 6.84
C VAL A 159 -9.08 0.49 6.03
N VAL A 160 -8.55 0.57 4.81
CA VAL A 160 -8.27 -0.59 3.97
C VAL A 160 -6.80 -0.97 4.06
N GLN A 161 -6.51 -2.21 4.42
CA GLN A 161 -5.18 -2.77 4.27
C GLN A 161 -4.81 -2.81 2.78
N HIS A 162 -3.64 -2.27 2.42
CA HIS A 162 -3.15 -2.22 1.04
C HIS A 162 -1.76 -2.83 0.86
N GLY A 163 -1.17 -3.33 1.95
CA GLY A 163 0.17 -3.91 1.98
C GLY A 163 0.34 -4.86 3.17
N LEU A 164 1.46 -5.57 3.19
CA LEU A 164 1.80 -6.49 4.27
C LEU A 164 2.22 -5.70 5.51
N LEU A 165 1.80 -6.17 6.68
CA LEU A 165 1.99 -5.48 7.96
C LEU A 165 3.26 -5.96 8.65
N VAL A 166 4.08 -5.03 9.09
CA VAL A 166 5.22 -5.27 9.99
C VAL A 166 4.95 -4.62 11.35
N PRO A 167 5.75 -4.89 12.41
CA PRO A 167 5.52 -4.25 13.72
C PRO A 167 5.56 -2.73 13.69
N GLN A 168 6.25 -2.13 12.71
CA GLN A 168 6.33 -0.68 12.55
C GLN A 168 5.26 -0.09 11.63
N ALA A 169 4.25 -0.88 11.25
CA ALA A 169 3.08 -0.35 10.55
C ALA A 169 2.39 0.73 11.42
N PRO A 170 1.79 1.75 10.78
CA PRO A 170 1.14 2.85 11.50
C PRO A 170 -0.04 2.35 12.34
N PRO A 171 -0.35 2.98 13.49
CA PRO A 171 -1.55 2.67 14.25
C PRO A 171 -2.83 2.99 13.46
N LEU A 172 -3.89 2.27 13.79
CA LEU A 172 -5.24 2.56 13.29
C LEU A 172 -5.83 3.80 13.98
N PRO A 173 -6.68 4.58 13.30
CA PRO A 173 -7.44 5.65 13.95
C PRO A 173 -8.30 5.09 15.10
N VAL A 174 -8.63 5.93 16.07
CA VAL A 174 -9.51 5.52 17.18
C VAL A 174 -10.94 5.34 16.66
N GLY A 175 -11.61 4.25 17.04
CA GLY A 175 -13.01 4.04 16.65
C GLY A 175 -13.23 3.65 15.20
N CYS A 176 -12.20 3.25 14.45
CA CYS A 176 -12.34 2.97 13.02
C CYS A 176 -12.85 1.55 12.73
N THR A 177 -13.29 1.32 11.51
CA THR A 177 -13.49 -0.01 10.94
C THR A 177 -12.28 -0.39 10.08
N LEU A 178 -11.65 -1.53 10.35
CA LEU A 178 -10.54 -2.08 9.58
C LEU A 178 -11.04 -3.14 8.60
N LEU A 179 -10.67 -2.98 7.34
CA LEU A 179 -10.85 -3.95 6.25
C LEU A 179 -9.49 -4.62 5.97
N ALA A 180 -9.27 -5.78 6.57
CA ALA A 180 -8.00 -6.50 6.56
C ALA A 180 -7.96 -7.62 5.50
N PHE A 181 -6.75 -8.02 5.09
CA PHE A 181 -6.56 -9.15 4.17
C PHE A 181 -6.99 -10.48 4.78
N SER A 182 -6.77 -10.66 6.08
CA SER A 182 -7.15 -11.86 6.83
C SER A 182 -7.50 -11.53 8.27
N GLU A 183 -8.07 -12.50 8.98
CA GLU A 183 -8.31 -12.38 10.42
C GLU A 183 -6.99 -12.25 11.20
N ALA A 184 -5.94 -12.94 10.78
CA ALA A 184 -4.62 -12.82 11.40
C ALA A 184 -4.02 -11.42 11.19
N ASP A 185 -4.25 -10.80 10.03
CA ASP A 185 -3.86 -9.41 9.78
C ASP A 185 -4.65 -8.44 10.63
N ALA A 186 -5.96 -8.65 10.77
CA ALA A 186 -6.83 -7.84 11.63
C ALA A 186 -6.33 -7.87 13.07
N GLN A 187 -6.12 -9.08 13.62
CA GLN A 187 -5.62 -9.26 14.98
C GLN A 187 -4.24 -8.61 15.18
N PHE A 188 -3.34 -8.76 14.21
CA PHE A 188 -2.02 -8.15 14.26
C PHE A 188 -2.10 -6.62 14.28
N TRP A 189 -2.87 -6.00 13.38
CA TRP A 189 -2.95 -4.54 13.27
C TRP A 189 -3.67 -3.92 14.47
N VAL A 190 -4.78 -4.54 14.90
CA VAL A 190 -5.54 -4.12 16.09
C VAL A 190 -4.67 -4.19 17.35
N SER A 191 -3.75 -5.14 17.44
CA SER A 191 -2.78 -5.21 18.54
C SER A 191 -3.44 -5.18 19.93
N GLY A 192 -4.55 -5.91 20.07
CA GLY A 192 -5.31 -6.04 21.32
C GLY A 192 -6.25 -4.88 21.65
N ARG A 193 -6.33 -3.85 20.79
CA ARG A 193 -7.32 -2.78 20.91
C ARG A 193 -8.76 -3.30 20.77
N ARG A 194 -9.70 -2.61 21.42
CA ARG A 194 -11.14 -2.96 21.42
C ARG A 194 -12.01 -1.90 20.78
N ASP A 195 -11.42 -0.76 20.43
CA ASP A 195 -12.09 0.36 19.80
C ASP A 195 -12.12 0.24 18.27
N VAL A 196 -11.65 -0.86 17.70
CA VAL A 196 -11.59 -1.09 16.26
C VAL A 196 -12.51 -2.25 15.89
N THR A 197 -13.42 -2.00 14.96
CA THR A 197 -14.23 -3.05 14.31
C THR A 197 -13.44 -3.65 13.15
N THR A 198 -13.49 -4.96 12.93
CA THR A 198 -12.68 -5.62 11.91
C THR A 198 -13.50 -6.48 10.95
N HIS A 199 -13.14 -6.45 9.67
CA HIS A 199 -13.61 -7.40 8.67
C HIS A 199 -12.42 -7.95 7.86
N ALA A 200 -12.34 -9.28 7.75
CA ALA A 200 -11.45 -9.92 6.80
C ALA A 200 -12.10 -9.92 5.41
N VAL A 201 -11.54 -9.16 4.47
CA VAL A 201 -12.08 -8.96 3.11
C VAL A 201 -11.19 -9.54 2.01
N GLY A 202 -9.95 -9.93 2.33
CA GLY A 202 -8.98 -10.38 1.34
C GLY A 202 -8.18 -9.23 0.71
N SER A 203 -7.20 -9.57 -0.11
CA SER A 203 -6.35 -8.60 -0.79
C SER A 203 -6.78 -8.43 -2.25
N GLN A 204 -7.29 -7.25 -2.60
CA GLN A 204 -7.66 -6.95 -3.99
C GLN A 204 -6.44 -7.07 -4.93
N LEU A 205 -5.25 -6.72 -4.45
CA LEU A 205 -4.00 -6.88 -5.19
C LEU A 205 -3.76 -8.36 -5.55
N LEU A 206 -3.86 -9.25 -4.57
CA LEU A 206 -3.64 -10.69 -4.78
C LEU A 206 -4.76 -11.30 -5.63
N TYR A 207 -6.01 -10.86 -5.44
CA TYR A 207 -7.14 -11.29 -6.27
C TYR A 207 -6.89 -10.98 -7.75
N LEU A 208 -6.48 -9.74 -8.06
CA LEU A 208 -6.12 -9.36 -9.44
C LEU A 208 -4.89 -10.10 -9.97
N ALA A 209 -3.90 -10.40 -9.11
CA ALA A 209 -2.74 -11.19 -9.50
C ALA A 209 -3.12 -12.64 -9.84
N ALA A 210 -4.07 -13.25 -9.11
CA ALA A 210 -4.58 -14.58 -9.38
C ALA A 210 -5.21 -14.71 -10.78
N GLN A 211 -5.89 -13.65 -11.24
CA GLN A 211 -6.47 -13.60 -12.59
C GLN A 211 -5.43 -13.51 -13.71
N LYS A 212 -4.17 -13.26 -13.36
CA LYS A 212 -3.02 -13.22 -14.27
C LYS A 212 -2.11 -14.43 -14.10
N ALA A 213 -2.71 -15.59 -13.81
CA ALA A 213 -2.01 -16.85 -13.64
C ALA A 213 -0.96 -17.03 -14.75
N ALA A 214 0.27 -17.36 -14.37
CA ALA A 214 1.29 -17.68 -15.34
C ALA A 214 0.90 -19.02 -15.99
N GLY A 215 1.08 -19.13 -17.32
CA GLY A 215 0.81 -20.38 -18.04
C GLY A 215 1.58 -21.56 -17.46
N ALA A 216 1.14 -22.78 -17.76
CA ALA A 216 1.72 -24.03 -17.24
C ALA A 216 3.24 -24.16 -17.48
N GLU A 217 3.77 -23.43 -18.47
CA GLU A 217 5.19 -23.35 -18.82
C GLU A 217 6.02 -22.60 -17.77
N ALA A 218 5.48 -21.56 -17.12
CA ALA A 218 6.18 -20.82 -16.07
C ALA A 218 6.32 -21.64 -14.78
N GLN A 219 5.39 -22.57 -14.53
CA GLN A 219 5.41 -23.48 -13.37
C GLN A 219 6.52 -24.55 -13.45
N LYS A 220 7.09 -24.78 -14.65
CA LYS A 220 8.15 -25.77 -14.88
C LYS A 220 9.56 -25.18 -14.88
N GLN A 221 9.69 -23.88 -14.64
CA GLN A 221 10.92 -23.11 -14.85
C GLN A 221 11.79 -22.96 -13.58
N ASN A 222 12.10 -24.07 -12.91
CA ASN A 222 13.08 -24.08 -11.81
C ASN A 222 14.52 -23.77 -12.27
N ASP A 223 14.79 -23.87 -13.57
CA ASP A 223 16.10 -23.61 -14.16
C ASP A 223 16.32 -22.13 -14.51
N LEU A 224 15.30 -21.28 -14.37
CA LEU A 224 15.45 -19.85 -14.59
C LEU A 224 16.16 -19.19 -13.42
N GLU A 225 16.99 -18.21 -13.76
CA GLU A 225 17.72 -17.43 -12.77
C GLU A 225 16.75 -16.65 -11.87
N PRO A 226 16.91 -16.71 -10.54
CA PRO A 226 16.02 -16.02 -9.62
C PRO A 226 16.20 -14.50 -9.70
N ILE A 227 15.10 -13.77 -9.56
CA ILE A 227 15.09 -12.32 -9.40
C ILE A 227 14.97 -11.99 -7.92
N PHE A 228 16.00 -11.32 -7.36
CA PHE A 228 15.95 -10.80 -6.01
C PHE A 228 15.36 -9.38 -6.01
N LEU A 229 14.20 -9.20 -5.39
CA LEU A 229 13.51 -7.92 -5.31
C LEU A 229 14.16 -6.98 -4.30
N GLY A 230 14.54 -5.81 -4.75
CA GLY A 230 15.12 -4.76 -3.93
C GLY A 230 14.12 -4.16 -2.96
N GLN A 231 14.59 -3.93 -1.73
CA GLN A 231 13.82 -3.31 -0.65
C GLN A 231 14.67 -2.32 0.17
N MET A 232 15.80 -1.83 -0.34
CA MET A 232 16.74 -0.99 0.44
C MET A 232 16.18 0.38 0.86
N HIS A 233 15.02 0.75 0.34
CA HIS A 233 14.29 1.96 0.70
C HIS A 233 13.36 1.78 1.92
N GLY A 234 13.16 0.53 2.38
CA GLY A 234 12.34 0.22 3.55
C GLY A 234 12.95 0.79 4.83
N ALA A 235 12.09 1.19 5.75
CA ALA A 235 12.46 1.74 7.06
C ALA A 235 12.49 0.65 8.16
N GLU A 236 11.98 -0.53 7.86
CA GLU A 236 11.66 -1.60 8.82
C GLU A 236 12.89 -2.41 9.24
N LEU A 237 13.90 -2.49 8.35
CA LEU A 237 15.22 -3.01 8.66
C LEU A 237 16.29 -1.94 8.43
N PRO A 238 17.43 -2.02 9.13
CA PRO A 238 18.59 -1.24 8.75
C PRO A 238 18.95 -1.49 7.30
N ARG A 239 19.28 -0.42 6.56
CA ARG A 239 19.68 -0.50 5.15
C ARG A 239 20.81 -1.52 4.89
N ALA A 240 21.77 -1.59 5.80
CA ALA A 240 22.87 -2.55 5.72
C ALA A 240 22.36 -4.00 5.77
N SER A 241 21.27 -4.28 6.49
CA SER A 241 20.63 -5.59 6.54
C SER A 241 20.02 -5.97 5.19
N PHE A 242 19.28 -5.03 4.55
CA PHE A 242 18.74 -5.24 3.20
C PHE A 242 19.85 -5.53 2.18
N ALA A 243 20.90 -4.70 2.20
CA ALA A 243 22.04 -4.85 1.32
C ALA A 243 22.75 -6.20 1.56
N TYR A 244 23.02 -6.55 2.81
CA TYR A 244 23.69 -7.80 3.16
C TYR A 244 22.89 -9.04 2.76
N ALA A 245 21.57 -9.05 3.02
CA ALA A 245 20.72 -10.17 2.61
C ALA A 245 20.69 -10.34 1.09
N SER A 246 20.45 -9.26 0.34
CA SER A 246 20.39 -9.31 -1.13
C SER A 246 21.74 -9.70 -1.74
N HIS A 247 22.83 -9.09 -1.26
CA HIS A 247 24.19 -9.37 -1.72
C HIS A 247 24.61 -10.81 -1.43
N SER A 248 24.44 -11.27 -0.18
CA SER A 248 24.83 -12.63 0.22
C SER A 248 24.06 -13.70 -0.55
N PHE A 249 22.77 -13.45 -0.84
CA PHE A 249 21.98 -14.32 -1.70
C PHE A 249 22.59 -14.39 -3.10
N LEU A 250 22.75 -13.24 -3.76
CA LEU A 250 23.16 -13.16 -5.17
C LEU A 250 24.59 -13.67 -5.38
N LYS A 251 25.49 -13.46 -4.41
CA LYS A 251 26.85 -14.02 -4.46
C LYS A 251 26.87 -15.54 -4.28
N LYS A 252 25.95 -16.10 -3.49
CA LYS A 252 25.93 -17.54 -3.16
C LYS A 252 25.14 -18.36 -4.18
N PHE A 253 24.02 -17.85 -4.67
CA PHE A 253 23.05 -18.61 -5.48
C PHE A 253 22.93 -18.09 -6.91
N GLY A 254 23.56 -16.95 -7.24
CA GLY A 254 23.37 -16.30 -8.54
C GLY A 254 22.01 -15.60 -8.65
N GLY A 255 21.66 -15.18 -9.88
CA GLY A 255 20.43 -14.45 -10.16
C GLY A 255 20.65 -13.02 -10.63
N VAL A 256 19.60 -12.21 -10.52
CA VAL A 256 19.58 -10.79 -10.87
C VAL A 256 18.94 -9.99 -9.75
N TYR A 257 19.55 -8.88 -9.34
CA TYR A 257 18.92 -7.93 -8.44
C TYR A 257 18.00 -7.01 -9.21
N ARG A 258 16.74 -6.86 -8.81
CA ARG A 258 15.81 -5.89 -9.37
C ARG A 258 15.52 -4.79 -8.35
N PRO A 259 16.13 -3.59 -8.50
CA PRO A 259 15.92 -2.49 -7.55
C PRO A 259 14.44 -2.07 -7.47
N HIS A 260 13.98 -1.67 -6.29
CA HIS A 260 12.68 -1.01 -6.19
C HIS A 260 12.70 0.34 -6.94
N PRO A 261 11.59 0.79 -7.55
CA PRO A 261 11.51 2.12 -8.18
C PRO A 261 11.87 3.30 -7.28
N SER A 262 11.81 3.11 -5.96
CA SER A 262 12.22 4.13 -4.95
C SER A 262 13.71 4.11 -4.60
N GLU A 263 14.48 3.11 -5.01
CA GLU A 263 15.93 3.01 -4.79
C GLU A 263 16.74 3.90 -5.74
N LYS A 264 16.41 5.20 -5.75
CA LYS A 264 17.01 6.23 -6.60
C LYS A 264 17.98 7.14 -5.85
N ASP A 265 18.10 6.97 -4.54
CA ASP A 265 19.01 7.76 -3.73
C ASP A 265 20.48 7.42 -4.03
N LYS A 266 21.39 8.37 -3.77
CA LYS A 266 22.81 8.22 -4.11
C LYS A 266 23.44 6.98 -3.49
N LEU A 267 23.04 6.60 -2.28
CA LEU A 267 23.58 5.42 -1.61
C LEU A 267 23.07 4.15 -2.30
N SER A 268 21.82 4.11 -2.76
CA SER A 268 21.29 2.99 -3.57
C SER A 268 22.11 2.81 -4.84
N VAL A 269 22.29 3.90 -5.58
CA VAL A 269 23.03 3.87 -6.85
C VAL A 269 24.48 3.43 -6.64
N LEU A 270 25.16 3.94 -5.61
CA LEU A 270 26.53 3.54 -5.26
C LEU A 270 26.60 2.05 -4.87
N THR A 271 25.66 1.55 -4.08
CA THR A 271 25.57 0.12 -3.74
C THR A 271 25.40 -0.74 -4.99
N HIS A 272 24.50 -0.37 -5.90
CA HIS A 272 24.30 -1.11 -7.15
C HIS A 272 25.56 -1.12 -8.02
N GLN A 273 26.25 0.02 -8.17
CA GLN A 273 27.50 0.11 -8.93
C GLN A 273 28.62 -0.74 -8.33
N LEU A 274 28.71 -0.80 -7.00
CA LEU A 274 29.67 -1.67 -6.31
C LEU A 274 29.36 -3.14 -6.59
N TRP A 275 28.09 -3.53 -6.49
CA TRP A 275 27.65 -4.89 -6.79
C TRP A 275 27.90 -5.30 -8.24
N GLU A 276 27.68 -4.39 -9.21
CA GLU A 276 28.03 -4.63 -10.62
C GLU A 276 29.51 -4.93 -10.79
N LYS A 277 30.40 -4.18 -10.10
CA LYS A 277 31.86 -4.44 -10.11
C LYS A 277 32.22 -5.81 -9.51
N GLU A 278 31.40 -6.32 -8.60
CA GLU A 278 31.56 -7.64 -7.98
C GLU A 278 30.88 -8.78 -8.76
N GLY A 279 30.34 -8.46 -9.95
CA GLY A 279 29.72 -9.41 -10.88
C GLY A 279 28.24 -9.68 -10.63
N ILE A 280 27.57 -8.92 -9.76
CA ILE A 280 26.12 -9.04 -9.56
C ILE A 280 25.41 -8.26 -10.68
N ARG A 281 24.51 -8.92 -11.39
CA ARG A 281 23.69 -8.26 -12.41
C ARG A 281 22.55 -7.48 -11.77
N ILE A 282 22.37 -6.25 -12.24
CA ILE A 282 21.26 -5.37 -11.86
C ILE A 282 20.30 -5.29 -13.03
N ASP A 283 19.05 -5.63 -12.78
CA ASP A 283 17.99 -5.48 -13.77
C ASP A 283 17.60 -4.01 -13.95
N ARG A 284 17.73 -3.54 -15.19
CA ARG A 284 17.36 -2.19 -15.62
C ARG A 284 16.35 -2.20 -16.78
N SER A 285 15.80 -3.37 -17.12
CA SER A 285 14.90 -3.56 -18.26
C SER A 285 13.62 -2.74 -18.16
N GLY A 286 13.13 -2.48 -16.95
CA GLY A 286 11.83 -1.86 -16.72
C GLY A 286 10.65 -2.79 -17.00
N THR A 287 10.90 -4.06 -17.35
CA THR A 287 9.84 -5.05 -17.56
C THR A 287 9.06 -5.26 -16.26
N PRO A 288 7.72 -5.14 -16.30
CA PRO A 288 6.89 -5.40 -15.14
C PRO A 288 7.18 -6.77 -14.51
N LEU A 289 7.21 -6.84 -13.17
CA LEU A 289 7.46 -8.09 -12.45
C LEU A 289 6.37 -9.14 -12.72
N ASN A 290 5.16 -8.70 -13.05
CA ASN A 290 4.07 -9.57 -13.41
C ASN A 290 4.13 -10.10 -14.86
N GLU A 291 5.19 -9.79 -15.60
CA GLU A 291 5.42 -10.29 -16.97
C GLU A 291 6.64 -11.20 -17.06
N VAL A 292 7.48 -11.26 -16.01
CA VAL A 292 8.60 -12.18 -15.96
C VAL A 292 8.17 -13.52 -15.36
N PRO A 293 8.58 -14.66 -15.95
CA PRO A 293 8.27 -15.98 -15.41
C PRO A 293 9.34 -16.48 -14.41
N ASN A 294 10.41 -15.71 -14.21
CA ASN A 294 11.52 -16.07 -13.33
C ASN A 294 11.07 -16.27 -11.88
N PRO A 295 11.71 -17.21 -11.16
CA PRO A 295 11.50 -17.35 -9.74
C PRO A 295 11.82 -16.06 -8.97
N VAL A 296 11.05 -15.77 -7.92
CA VAL A 296 11.12 -14.50 -7.18
C VAL A 296 11.65 -14.73 -5.78
N VAL A 297 12.63 -13.92 -5.37
CA VAL A 297 13.14 -13.92 -3.99
C VAL A 297 13.09 -12.51 -3.43
N SER A 298 12.73 -12.37 -2.17
CA SER A 298 12.76 -11.08 -1.49
C SER A 298 13.00 -11.24 0.00
N ILE A 299 13.09 -10.16 0.76
CA ILE A 299 13.15 -10.27 2.22
C ILE A 299 11.74 -10.40 2.78
N PHE A 300 10.82 -9.50 2.39
CA PHE A 300 9.42 -9.52 2.84
C PHE A 300 8.47 -8.77 1.88
N SER A 301 8.81 -8.70 0.59
CA SER A 301 7.97 -8.01 -0.41
C SER A 301 6.67 -8.75 -0.70
N THR A 302 5.57 -8.00 -0.88
CA THR A 302 4.31 -8.53 -1.42
C THR A 302 4.48 -9.23 -2.78
N GLY A 303 5.51 -8.86 -3.55
CA GLY A 303 5.84 -9.49 -4.82
C GLY A 303 6.10 -11.01 -4.72
N VAL A 304 6.49 -11.51 -3.54
CA VAL A 304 6.61 -12.97 -3.29
C VAL A 304 5.24 -13.64 -3.35
N LEU A 305 4.22 -13.05 -2.71
CA LEU A 305 2.86 -13.57 -2.72
C LEU A 305 2.21 -13.41 -4.10
N GLU A 306 2.46 -12.30 -4.79
CA GLU A 306 2.00 -12.06 -6.16
C GLU A 306 2.62 -13.05 -7.16
N ALA A 307 3.87 -13.46 -6.94
CA ALA A 307 4.50 -14.51 -7.75
C ALA A 307 3.92 -15.89 -7.42
N ALA A 308 3.84 -16.25 -6.14
CA ALA A 308 3.31 -17.53 -5.68
C ALA A 308 1.87 -17.77 -6.17
N ILE A 309 1.01 -16.75 -6.08
CA ILE A 309 -0.39 -16.88 -6.53
C ILE A 309 -0.54 -17.07 -8.03
N ARG A 310 0.44 -16.59 -8.80
CA ARG A 310 0.50 -16.77 -10.26
C ARG A 310 1.11 -18.12 -10.63
N GLY A 311 1.52 -18.93 -9.66
CA GLY A 311 2.21 -20.21 -9.88
C GLY A 311 3.70 -20.05 -10.20
N ILE A 312 4.29 -18.89 -9.95
CA ILE A 312 5.74 -18.68 -10.11
C ILE A 312 6.43 -19.06 -8.79
N PRO A 313 7.48 -19.89 -8.82
CA PRO A 313 8.22 -20.25 -7.61
C PRO A 313 8.75 -19.00 -6.91
N ALA A 314 8.46 -18.87 -5.62
CA ALA A 314 8.83 -17.67 -4.86
C ALA A 314 9.25 -18.00 -3.43
N TRP A 315 10.20 -17.24 -2.90
CA TRP A 315 10.74 -17.44 -1.55
C TRP A 315 11.07 -16.12 -0.86
N VAL A 316 11.25 -16.22 0.45
CA VAL A 316 11.89 -15.19 1.25
C VAL A 316 13.31 -15.58 1.64
N TYR A 317 14.17 -14.58 1.85
CA TYR A 317 15.54 -14.82 2.29
C TYR A 317 16.06 -13.68 3.17
N HIS A 318 16.62 -14.08 4.32
CA HIS A 318 17.50 -13.25 5.12
C HIS A 318 18.47 -14.19 5.87
N PRO A 319 19.79 -13.96 5.85
CA PRO A 319 20.77 -14.89 6.44
C PRO A 319 20.70 -14.97 7.97
N ALA A 320 20.26 -13.89 8.63
CA ALA A 320 20.06 -13.82 10.09
C ALA A 320 18.82 -12.97 10.39
N PRO A 321 17.59 -13.50 10.16
CA PRO A 321 16.37 -12.72 10.27
C PRO A 321 16.13 -12.32 11.74
N PRO A 322 15.72 -11.07 12.03
CA PRO A 322 15.20 -10.75 13.36
C PRO A 322 13.90 -11.53 13.62
N ALA A 323 13.56 -11.75 14.89
CA ALA A 323 12.41 -12.56 15.28
C ALA A 323 11.09 -12.11 14.62
N TRP A 324 10.86 -10.79 14.50
CA TRP A 324 9.66 -10.27 13.87
C TRP A 324 9.55 -10.61 12.38
N LEU A 325 10.68 -10.78 11.69
CA LEU A 325 10.70 -11.13 10.28
C LEU A 325 10.31 -12.59 10.07
N VAL A 326 10.71 -13.46 11.00
CA VAL A 326 10.26 -14.87 11.01
C VAL A 326 8.75 -14.94 11.26
N GLU A 327 8.24 -14.23 12.28
CA GLU A 327 6.79 -14.17 12.53
C GLU A 327 6.00 -13.59 11.34
N PHE A 328 6.59 -12.62 10.64
CA PHE A 328 6.00 -12.06 9.42
C PHE A 328 5.88 -13.14 8.34
N TRP A 329 6.93 -13.92 8.10
CA TRP A 329 6.91 -15.00 7.12
C TRP A 329 5.88 -16.06 7.49
N ASP A 330 5.83 -16.46 8.76
CA ASP A 330 4.86 -17.44 9.25
C ASP A 330 3.42 -16.96 9.06
N ARG A 331 3.12 -15.69 9.39
CA ARG A 331 1.78 -15.12 9.26
C ARG A 331 1.30 -15.04 7.82
N TYR A 332 2.20 -14.84 6.86
CA TYR A 332 1.86 -14.81 5.43
C TYR A 332 2.12 -16.13 4.70
N GLY A 333 2.53 -17.19 5.40
CA GLY A 333 2.83 -18.49 4.83
C GLY A 333 4.00 -18.46 3.82
N MET A 334 4.97 -17.57 4.01
CA MET A 334 6.13 -17.42 3.13
C MET A 334 7.22 -18.42 3.49
N ASN A 335 7.67 -19.20 2.51
CA ASN A 335 8.74 -20.18 2.71
C ASN A 335 10.11 -19.58 2.41
N GLN A 336 11.10 -19.96 3.22
CA GLN A 336 12.47 -19.52 3.05
C GLN A 336 13.16 -20.23 1.90
N TRP A 337 14.11 -19.56 1.25
CA TRP A 337 14.92 -20.15 0.20
C TRP A 337 15.59 -21.45 0.68
N GLY A 338 15.51 -22.50 -0.14
CA GLY A 338 15.96 -23.86 0.19
C GLY A 338 14.87 -24.76 0.78
N GLN A 339 13.68 -24.22 1.05
CA GLN A 339 12.45 -24.98 1.30
C GLN A 339 11.62 -25.08 0.00
N GLU A 340 10.50 -25.81 0.06
CA GLU A 340 9.49 -25.78 -1.00
C GLU A 340 9.06 -24.34 -1.33
N PRO A 341 8.73 -24.02 -2.59
CA PRO A 341 8.22 -22.69 -2.96
C PRO A 341 7.07 -22.23 -2.06
N THR A 342 6.98 -20.92 -1.84
CA THR A 342 5.87 -20.30 -1.13
C THR A 342 4.55 -20.72 -1.78
N PRO A 343 3.61 -21.33 -1.04
CA PRO A 343 2.33 -21.72 -1.60
C PRO A 343 1.50 -20.50 -2.01
N ALA A 344 0.62 -20.68 -2.99
CA ALA A 344 -0.33 -19.64 -3.36
C ALA A 344 -1.22 -19.25 -2.16
N PRO A 345 -1.33 -17.95 -1.82
CA PRO A 345 -2.25 -17.50 -0.78
C PRO A 345 -3.69 -17.86 -1.10
N VAL A 346 -4.43 -18.32 -0.08
CA VAL A 346 -5.86 -18.64 -0.20
C VAL A 346 -6.64 -17.42 -0.69
N GLN A 347 -7.42 -17.60 -1.75
CA GLN A 347 -8.28 -16.55 -2.28
C GLN A 347 -9.67 -16.58 -1.63
N PRO A 348 -10.25 -15.40 -1.35
CA PRO A 348 -11.64 -15.35 -0.95
C PRO A 348 -12.55 -15.83 -2.09
N ASN A 349 -13.70 -16.41 -1.74
CA ASN A 349 -14.71 -16.83 -2.72
C ASN A 349 -15.32 -15.66 -3.51
N LYS A 350 -15.11 -14.43 -3.03
CA LYS A 350 -15.66 -13.20 -3.57
C LYS A 350 -14.56 -12.18 -3.73
N GLU A 351 -14.67 -11.37 -4.78
CA GLU A 351 -13.73 -10.27 -5.00
C GLU A 351 -13.69 -9.33 -3.77
N PRO A 352 -12.51 -9.02 -3.21
CA PRO A 352 -12.38 -8.14 -2.05
C PRO A 352 -13.07 -6.79 -2.24
N ALA A 353 -12.92 -6.18 -3.42
CA ALA A 353 -13.60 -4.92 -3.76
C ALA A 353 -15.12 -5.02 -3.71
N GLN A 354 -15.68 -6.15 -4.14
CA GLN A 354 -17.12 -6.41 -4.02
C GLN A 354 -17.54 -6.52 -2.56
N ARG A 355 -16.78 -7.27 -1.74
CA ARG A 355 -17.10 -7.41 -0.31
C ARG A 355 -17.04 -6.07 0.42
N ILE A 356 -16.06 -5.22 0.10
CA ILE A 356 -15.96 -3.87 0.67
C ILE A 356 -17.19 -3.03 0.32
N ALA A 357 -17.61 -3.03 -0.96
CA ALA A 357 -18.79 -2.28 -1.37
C ALA A 357 -20.08 -2.77 -0.72
N GLU A 358 -20.24 -4.09 -0.54
CA GLU A 358 -21.38 -4.67 0.16
C GLU A 358 -21.45 -4.25 1.62
N LEU A 359 -20.32 -4.30 2.33
CA LEU A 359 -20.25 -3.79 3.70
C LEU A 359 -20.68 -2.31 3.75
N MET A 360 -20.22 -1.48 2.81
CA MET A 360 -20.65 -0.07 2.76
C MET A 360 -22.15 0.06 2.56
N ILE A 361 -22.74 -0.72 1.65
CA ILE A 361 -24.18 -0.68 1.38
C ILE A 361 -24.96 -1.13 2.62
N GLU A 362 -24.56 -2.24 3.27
CA GLU A 362 -25.14 -2.73 4.52
C GLU A 362 -25.14 -1.63 5.60
N THR A 363 -24.02 -0.91 5.76
CA THR A 363 -23.89 0.21 6.70
C THR A 363 -24.76 1.42 6.34
N LEU A 364 -25.00 1.69 5.06
CA LEU A 364 -25.84 2.80 4.62
C LEU A 364 -27.34 2.53 4.77
N GLU A 365 -27.72 1.25 4.80
CA GLU A 365 -29.11 0.80 4.98
C GLU A 365 -29.52 0.64 6.44
N ALA A 366 -28.54 0.59 7.36
CA ALA A 366 -28.74 0.59 8.82
C ALA A 366 -28.99 2.00 9.38
#